data_AF-A0A1L8ZDP9-F1
#
_entry.id   AF-A0A1L8ZDP9-F1
#
_cell.length_a   1.000
_cell.length_b   1.000
_cell.length_c   1.000
_cell.angle_alpha   90.00
_cell.angle_beta   90.00
_cell.angle_gamma   90.00
#
_symmetry.space_group_name_H-M   'P 1'
#
loop_
_entity.id
_entity.type
_entity.pdbx_description
1 polymer ?
#
loop_
_entity_poly.entity_id
_entity_poly.type
_entity_poly.pdbx_seq_one_letter_code
_entity_poly.pdbx_strand_id
1 'polypeptide(L)'
;MNERENIIALIFDFDNTLIYGNMQQVLFDEYCIDSCSFWKEVEGLEYVYRQNGYNIISSEMIYLSHFLTYVREGVFKSLDNRALFDLGAKLRFFEGVIGLFDEISEINKKLEGNNSQVKIYIVSSGFRQMILGSKIAPYVSKVWACEFIDSYLMPFYERRDDKFSKNKILSSVCYFVDHTIKTRVIFEINKGSYEKINERVPKSKRQIPFKNIFYIADGFSDIPAFEILNNILKHCRNTLTVYHGNDKNAKKLFYENRVGDFAEANYSKGTKLY
;
A
#
# COMPACT_ATOMS: atom_id res chain seq x y z
N MET A 1 5.30 -20.81 30.41
CA MET A 1 5.88 -20.04 29.28
C MET A 1 4.75 -19.84 28.30
N ASN A 2 4.32 -18.61 28.01
CA ASN A 2 3.35 -18.41 26.92
C ASN A 2 4.03 -18.85 25.64
N GLU A 3 3.50 -19.89 25.01
CA GLU A 3 3.94 -20.31 23.68
C GLU A 3 3.83 -19.12 22.73
N ARG A 4 4.81 -18.95 21.85
CA ARG A 4 4.80 -17.86 20.88
C ARG A 4 3.87 -18.16 19.73
N GLU A 5 3.05 -17.18 19.39
CA GLU A 5 2.22 -17.18 18.21
C GLU A 5 3.08 -17.33 16.94
N ASN A 6 2.82 -18.37 16.16
CA ASN A 6 3.44 -18.62 14.87
C ASN A 6 2.65 -17.90 13.77
N ILE A 7 3.08 -16.68 13.45
CA ILE A 7 2.40 -15.84 12.46
C ILE A 7 3.08 -15.98 11.10
N ILE A 8 2.28 -16.20 10.04
CA ILE A 8 2.66 -15.98 8.65
C ILE A 8 2.13 -14.62 8.21
N ALA A 9 2.99 -13.75 7.69
CA ALA A 9 2.62 -12.45 7.17
C ALA A 9 2.57 -12.49 5.64
N LEU A 10 1.41 -12.17 5.07
CA LEU A 10 1.25 -11.93 3.64
C LEU A 10 1.18 -10.42 3.44
N ILE A 11 2.19 -9.86 2.79
CA ILE A 11 2.24 -8.46 2.39
C ILE A 11 1.79 -8.38 0.94
N PHE A 12 0.79 -7.56 0.67
CA PHE A 12 0.34 -7.24 -0.67
C PHE A 12 0.58 -5.75 -0.96
N ASP A 13 1.10 -5.47 -2.14
CA ASP A 13 0.81 -4.20 -2.81
C ASP A 13 -0.67 -4.16 -3.23
N PHE A 14 -1.18 -3.02 -3.70
CA PHE A 14 -2.62 -2.84 -3.94
C PHE A 14 -2.96 -2.57 -5.40
N ASP A 15 -2.50 -1.46 -5.97
CA ASP A 15 -2.76 -1.06 -7.35
C ASP A 15 -2.04 -2.01 -8.31
N ASN A 16 -2.72 -2.49 -9.36
CA ASN A 16 -2.24 -3.57 -10.26
C ASN A 16 -1.87 -4.90 -9.59
N THR A 17 -1.99 -5.01 -8.27
CA THR A 17 -1.74 -6.24 -7.50
C THR A 17 -3.07 -6.89 -7.11
N LEU A 18 -3.88 -6.23 -6.29
CA LEU A 18 -5.17 -6.72 -5.80
C LEU A 18 -6.35 -6.16 -6.61
N ILE A 19 -6.18 -4.98 -7.21
CA ILE A 19 -7.21 -4.33 -8.02
C ILE A 19 -6.72 -4.08 -9.46
N TYR A 20 -7.67 -3.99 -10.39
CA TYR A 20 -7.37 -3.60 -11.76
C TYR A 20 -6.98 -2.12 -11.82
N GLY A 21 -5.78 -1.84 -12.34
CA GLY A 21 -5.31 -0.47 -12.52
C GLY A 21 -5.00 0.24 -11.21
N ASN A 22 -5.02 1.57 -11.27
CA ASN A 22 -4.79 2.46 -10.14
C ASN A 22 -6.13 2.86 -9.50
N MET A 23 -6.22 2.87 -8.18
CA MET A 23 -7.42 3.27 -7.44
C MET A 23 -7.88 4.68 -7.77
N GLN A 24 -6.97 5.57 -8.16
CA GLN A 24 -7.29 6.95 -8.55
C GLN A 24 -8.23 6.99 -9.75
N GLN A 25 -8.27 5.96 -10.60
CA GLN A 25 -9.22 5.91 -11.72
C GLN A 25 -10.67 6.02 -11.24
N VAL A 26 -11.02 5.34 -10.13
CA VAL A 26 -12.35 5.45 -9.51
C VAL A 26 -12.68 6.89 -9.12
N LEU A 27 -11.67 7.62 -8.62
CA LEU A 27 -11.82 9.03 -8.25
C LEU A 27 -11.93 9.90 -9.50
N PHE A 28 -11.10 9.69 -10.51
CA PHE A 28 -11.15 10.44 -11.76
C PHE A 28 -12.51 10.28 -12.46
N ASP A 29 -13.06 9.06 -12.48
CA ASP A 29 -14.39 8.80 -13.03
C ASP A 29 -15.49 9.55 -12.27
N GLU A 30 -15.44 9.56 -10.93
CA GLU A 30 -16.41 10.28 -10.08
C GLU A 30 -16.42 11.79 -10.35
N TYR A 31 -15.25 12.37 -10.57
CA TYR A 31 -15.06 13.82 -10.75
C TYR A 31 -14.96 14.23 -12.22
N CYS A 32 -15.21 13.31 -13.17
CA CYS A 32 -15.10 13.53 -14.61
C CYS A 32 -13.73 14.10 -15.04
N ILE A 33 -12.64 13.61 -14.43
CA ILE A 33 -11.27 14.01 -14.75
C ILE A 33 -10.65 13.02 -15.74
N ASP A 34 -10.03 13.55 -16.78
CA ASP A 34 -9.24 12.72 -17.70
C ASP A 34 -7.94 12.28 -17.03
N SER A 35 -7.83 10.98 -16.74
CA SER A 35 -6.69 10.42 -16.02
C SER A 35 -5.39 10.59 -16.80
N CYS A 36 -5.41 10.46 -18.13
CA CYS A 36 -4.26 10.68 -19.00
C CYS A 36 -3.70 12.10 -18.87
N SER A 37 -4.57 13.11 -18.87
CA SER A 37 -4.18 14.51 -18.70
C SER A 37 -3.57 14.76 -17.32
N PHE A 38 -4.19 14.26 -16.25
CA PHE A 38 -3.65 14.38 -14.89
C PHE A 38 -2.24 13.78 -14.77
N TRP A 39 -2.04 12.54 -15.24
CA TRP A 39 -0.73 11.88 -15.15
C TRP A 39 0.33 12.55 -16.01
N LYS A 40 -0.04 13.05 -17.20
CA LYS A 40 0.86 13.84 -18.05
C LYS A 40 1.32 15.13 -17.37
N GLU A 41 0.44 15.78 -16.60
CA GLU A 41 0.83 16.93 -15.78
C GLU A 41 1.82 16.52 -14.70
N VAL A 42 1.53 15.44 -13.94
CA VAL A 42 2.43 14.92 -12.89
C VAL A 42 3.83 14.61 -13.43
N GLU A 43 3.92 13.94 -14.58
CA GLU A 43 5.19 13.65 -15.26
C GLU A 43 5.92 14.93 -15.68
N GLY A 44 5.18 15.95 -16.16
CA GLY A 44 5.74 17.24 -16.54
C GLY A 44 6.23 18.10 -15.36
N LEU A 45 5.65 17.93 -14.18
CA LEU A 45 5.99 18.73 -12.99
C LEU A 45 7.45 18.58 -12.58
N GLU A 46 8.01 17.37 -12.65
CA GLU A 46 9.41 17.18 -12.29
C GLU A 46 10.35 18.02 -13.15
N TYR A 47 10.09 18.06 -14.47
CA TYR A 47 10.86 18.88 -15.40
C TYR A 47 10.74 20.36 -15.05
N VAL A 48 9.51 20.85 -14.84
CA VAL A 48 9.25 22.26 -14.51
C VAL A 48 9.91 22.66 -13.19
N TYR A 49 9.82 21.82 -12.16
CA TYR A 49 10.47 22.10 -10.87
C TYR A 49 12.00 22.11 -10.98
N ARG A 50 12.60 21.20 -11.76
CA ARG A 50 14.05 21.23 -12.00
C ARG A 50 14.52 22.51 -12.68
N GLN A 51 13.78 23.02 -13.67
CA GLN A 51 14.09 24.32 -14.29
C GLN A 51 14.00 25.50 -13.31
N ASN A 52 13.19 25.38 -12.26
CA ASN A 52 13.05 26.37 -11.20
C ASN A 52 14.03 26.16 -10.02
N GLY A 53 15.07 25.33 -10.19
CA GLY A 53 16.14 25.14 -9.21
C GLY A 53 15.88 24.07 -8.14
N TYR A 54 14.79 23.30 -8.24
CA TYR A 54 14.53 22.17 -7.35
C TYR A 54 15.26 20.91 -7.86
N ASN A 55 16.25 20.42 -7.09
CA ASN A 55 17.15 19.37 -7.58
C ASN A 55 16.90 17.97 -6.98
N ILE A 56 16.24 17.90 -5.82
CA ILE A 56 15.89 16.64 -5.14
C ILE A 56 14.38 16.59 -5.06
N ILE A 57 13.76 15.70 -5.83
CA ILE A 57 12.32 15.60 -5.91
C ILE A 57 11.88 14.14 -5.80
N SER A 58 10.92 13.87 -4.92
CA SER A 58 10.26 12.56 -4.79
C SER A 58 9.03 12.54 -5.69
N SER A 59 8.95 11.54 -6.57
CA SER A 59 7.84 11.36 -7.52
C SER A 59 6.50 11.20 -6.78
N GLU A 60 6.46 10.40 -5.70
CA GLU A 60 5.27 10.25 -4.86
C GLU A 60 4.84 11.59 -4.25
N MET A 61 5.79 12.39 -3.75
CA MET A 61 5.46 13.68 -3.15
C MET A 61 4.98 14.72 -4.19
N ILE A 62 5.55 14.73 -5.41
CA ILE A 62 5.04 15.57 -6.51
C ILE A 62 3.58 15.21 -6.78
N TYR A 63 3.31 13.93 -6.99
CA TYR A 63 1.98 13.42 -7.30
C TYR A 63 0.96 13.83 -6.23
N LEU A 64 1.25 13.55 -4.95
CA LEU A 64 0.35 13.88 -3.85
C LEU A 64 0.15 15.39 -3.69
N SER A 65 1.19 16.20 -3.94
CA SER A 65 1.11 17.66 -3.87
C SER A 65 0.27 18.24 -5.02
N HIS A 66 0.38 17.66 -6.22
CA HIS A 66 -0.43 18.05 -7.37
C HIS A 66 -1.90 17.66 -7.19
N PHE A 67 -2.13 16.46 -6.66
CA PHE A 67 -3.46 16.01 -6.27
C PHE A 67 -4.12 16.97 -5.28
N LEU A 68 -3.40 17.43 -4.25
CA LEU A 68 -3.89 18.44 -3.32
C LEU A 68 -4.11 19.82 -3.98
N THR A 69 -3.37 20.15 -5.04
CA THR A 69 -3.63 21.35 -5.82
C THR A 69 -4.97 21.25 -6.54
N TYR A 70 -5.31 20.10 -7.14
CA TYR A 70 -6.65 19.88 -7.71
C TYR A 70 -7.77 20.00 -6.68
N VAL A 71 -7.57 19.55 -5.44
CA VAL A 71 -8.52 19.75 -4.34
C VAL A 71 -8.66 21.24 -4.00
N ARG A 72 -7.54 21.94 -3.83
CA ARG A 72 -7.51 23.36 -3.47
C ARG A 72 -8.16 24.26 -4.53
N GLU A 73 -7.91 23.99 -5.80
CA GLU A 73 -8.49 24.74 -6.92
C GLU A 73 -9.96 24.34 -7.21
N GLY A 74 -10.55 23.45 -6.41
CA GLY A 74 -11.95 23.06 -6.52
C GLY A 74 -12.27 22.17 -7.72
N VAL A 75 -11.26 21.53 -8.31
CA VAL A 75 -11.44 20.51 -9.36
C VAL A 75 -12.01 19.24 -8.72
N PHE A 76 -11.38 18.76 -7.65
CA PHE A 76 -11.95 17.72 -6.78
C PHE A 76 -12.85 18.34 -5.71
N LYS A 77 -14.06 18.76 -6.12
CA LYS A 77 -15.01 19.48 -5.26
C LYS A 77 -15.33 18.70 -3.99
N SER A 78 -15.14 19.36 -2.84
CA SER A 78 -15.48 18.83 -1.52
C SER A 78 -14.86 17.47 -1.21
N LEU A 79 -13.70 17.15 -1.80
CA LEU A 79 -13.03 15.88 -1.55
C LEU A 79 -12.41 15.89 -0.14
N ASP A 80 -12.87 14.97 0.70
CA ASP A 80 -12.38 14.75 2.06
C ASP A 80 -12.05 13.25 2.29
N ASN A 81 -11.59 12.88 3.48
CA ASN A 81 -11.25 11.48 3.78
C ASN A 81 -12.48 10.56 3.76
N ARG A 82 -13.67 11.10 4.05
CA ARG A 82 -14.91 10.31 4.00
C ARG A 82 -15.28 9.97 2.56
N ALA A 83 -15.19 10.93 1.65
CA ALA A 83 -15.38 10.72 0.22
C ALA A 83 -14.37 9.69 -0.31
N LEU A 84 -13.08 9.79 0.06
CA LEU A 84 -12.09 8.77 -0.28
C LEU A 84 -12.49 7.38 0.26
N PHE A 85 -12.95 7.29 1.51
CA PHE A 85 -13.43 6.02 2.07
C PHE A 85 -14.59 5.44 1.25
N ASP A 86 -15.61 6.26 0.95
CA ASP A 86 -16.80 5.81 0.23
C ASP A 86 -16.46 5.38 -1.22
N LEU A 87 -15.49 6.04 -1.88
CA LEU A 87 -14.96 5.63 -3.18
C LEU A 87 -14.25 4.26 -3.12
N GLY A 88 -13.69 3.89 -1.97
CA GLY A 88 -13.08 2.58 -1.74
C GLY A 88 -14.02 1.40 -2.05
N ALA A 89 -15.32 1.57 -1.81
CA ALA A 89 -16.32 0.54 -2.06
C ALA A 89 -16.52 0.24 -3.57
N LYS A 90 -16.13 1.18 -4.44
CA LYS A 90 -16.23 1.07 -5.90
C LYS A 90 -15.00 0.43 -6.55
N LEU A 91 -13.96 0.11 -5.78
CA LEU A 91 -12.74 -0.52 -6.29
C LEU A 91 -13.02 -1.89 -6.91
N ARG A 92 -12.43 -2.14 -8.08
CA ARG A 92 -12.58 -3.39 -8.83
C ARG A 92 -11.39 -4.31 -8.56
N PHE A 93 -11.61 -5.32 -7.75
CA PHE A 93 -10.63 -6.36 -7.45
C PHE A 93 -10.41 -7.31 -8.63
N PHE A 94 -9.19 -7.84 -8.74
CA PHE A 94 -8.91 -8.99 -9.59
C PHE A 94 -9.77 -10.19 -9.19
N GLU A 95 -10.06 -11.05 -10.17
CA GLU A 95 -10.87 -12.24 -9.95
C GLU A 95 -10.26 -13.11 -8.85
N GLY A 96 -11.10 -13.58 -7.93
CA GLY A 96 -10.70 -14.47 -6.83
C GLY A 96 -10.12 -13.80 -5.58
N VAL A 97 -9.76 -12.50 -5.60
CA VAL A 97 -9.11 -11.85 -4.43
C VAL A 97 -9.96 -11.96 -3.16
N ILE A 98 -11.25 -11.62 -3.27
CA ILE A 98 -12.17 -11.68 -2.12
C ILE A 98 -12.29 -13.12 -1.62
N GLY A 99 -12.42 -14.09 -2.53
CA GLY A 99 -12.53 -15.51 -2.18
C GLY A 99 -11.27 -16.06 -1.50
N LEU A 100 -10.07 -15.64 -1.94
CA LEU A 100 -8.82 -15.99 -1.27
C LEU A 100 -8.78 -15.43 0.17
N PHE A 101 -9.21 -14.18 0.35
CA PHE A 101 -9.18 -13.53 1.67
C PHE A 101 -10.21 -14.15 2.63
N ASP A 102 -11.38 -14.53 2.12
CA ASP A 102 -12.36 -15.36 2.83
C ASP A 102 -11.76 -16.70 3.27
N GLU A 103 -11.06 -17.39 2.38
CA GLU A 103 -10.45 -18.67 2.71
C GLU A 103 -9.32 -18.56 3.74
N ILE A 104 -8.50 -17.50 3.66
CA ILE A 104 -7.50 -17.20 4.69
C ILE A 104 -8.19 -16.94 6.05
N SER A 105 -9.33 -16.24 6.05
CA SER A 105 -10.14 -16.03 7.27
C SER A 105 -10.64 -17.37 7.84
N GLU A 106 -11.16 -18.26 7.02
CA GLU A 106 -11.60 -19.60 7.43
C GLU A 106 -10.43 -20.49 7.91
N ILE A 107 -9.25 -20.37 7.28
CA ILE A 107 -8.03 -21.02 7.76
C ILE A 107 -7.69 -20.51 9.17
N ASN A 108 -7.72 -19.20 9.40
CA ASN A 108 -7.47 -18.63 10.72
C ASN A 108 -8.43 -19.14 11.78
N LYS A 109 -9.73 -19.23 11.49
CA LYS A 109 -10.72 -19.83 12.41
C LYS A 109 -10.38 -21.27 12.77
N LYS A 110 -9.92 -22.07 11.81
CA LYS A 110 -9.47 -23.47 12.06
C LYS A 110 -8.17 -23.56 12.85
N LEU A 111 -7.34 -22.51 12.81
CA LEU A 111 -6.10 -22.42 13.57
C LEU A 111 -6.31 -21.85 14.99
N GLU A 112 -7.53 -21.40 15.34
CA GLU A 112 -7.85 -20.93 16.68
C GLU A 112 -7.49 -22.01 17.73
N GLY A 113 -6.70 -21.63 18.73
CA GLY A 113 -6.18 -22.54 19.76
C GLY A 113 -4.83 -23.19 19.44
N ASN A 114 -4.37 -23.18 18.18
CA ASN A 114 -3.06 -23.72 17.77
C ASN A 114 -1.93 -22.69 17.77
N ASN A 115 -2.19 -21.51 18.35
CA ASN A 115 -1.24 -20.40 18.46
C ASN A 115 -0.57 -20.07 17.11
N SER A 116 -1.33 -20.14 16.02
CA SER A 116 -0.86 -19.92 14.66
C SER A 116 -1.86 -19.05 13.91
N GLN A 117 -1.38 -18.12 13.08
CA GLN A 117 -2.25 -17.20 12.35
C GLN A 117 -1.60 -16.76 11.04
N VAL A 118 -2.41 -16.55 10.00
CA VAL A 118 -2.04 -15.84 8.78
C VAL A 118 -2.56 -14.40 8.88
N LYS A 119 -1.68 -13.42 8.79
CA LYS A 119 -2.03 -11.99 8.80
C LYS A 119 -1.80 -11.37 7.44
N ILE A 120 -2.81 -10.64 6.96
CA ILE A 120 -2.75 -9.92 5.70
C ILE A 120 -2.38 -8.46 5.98
N TYR A 121 -1.40 -7.97 5.25
CA TYR A 121 -0.87 -6.61 5.36
C TYR A 121 -0.91 -5.95 3.98
N ILE A 122 -1.31 -4.68 3.93
CA ILE A 122 -1.30 -3.89 2.68
C ILE A 122 -0.25 -2.80 2.77
N VAL A 123 0.59 -2.68 1.74
CA VAL A 123 1.62 -1.65 1.60
C VAL A 123 1.51 -1.02 0.22
N SER A 124 0.96 0.19 0.12
CA SER A 124 0.59 0.80 -1.16
C SER A 124 0.96 2.28 -1.20
N SER A 125 1.35 2.79 -2.37
CA SER A 125 1.49 4.25 -2.62
C SER A 125 0.15 4.94 -2.89
N GLY A 126 -0.95 4.19 -2.95
CA GLY A 126 -2.31 4.70 -3.08
C GLY A 126 -2.87 5.29 -1.78
N PHE A 127 -4.16 5.60 -1.77
CA PHE A 127 -4.85 6.27 -0.67
C PHE A 127 -5.38 5.29 0.36
N ARG A 128 -4.94 5.45 1.61
CA ARG A 128 -5.30 4.59 2.74
C ARG A 128 -6.80 4.52 2.97
N GLN A 129 -7.51 5.65 2.87
CA GLN A 129 -8.95 5.70 3.11
C GLN A 129 -9.73 4.87 2.07
N MET A 130 -9.33 4.88 0.80
CA MET A 130 -9.94 4.03 -0.23
C MET A 130 -9.73 2.54 0.06
N ILE A 131 -8.54 2.14 0.53
CA ILE A 131 -8.28 0.75 0.94
C ILE A 131 -9.17 0.36 2.12
N LEU A 132 -9.30 1.23 3.13
CA LEU A 132 -10.13 1.00 4.32
C LEU A 132 -11.63 0.95 4.03
N GLY A 133 -12.10 1.65 3.00
CA GLY A 133 -13.50 1.58 2.54
C GLY A 133 -13.78 0.43 1.57
N SER A 134 -12.75 -0.35 1.22
CA SER A 134 -12.88 -1.43 0.24
C SER A 134 -13.41 -2.74 0.85
N LYS A 135 -13.83 -3.66 -0.03
CA LYS A 135 -14.36 -4.98 0.36
C LYS A 135 -13.36 -5.85 1.13
N ILE A 136 -12.06 -5.62 0.98
CA ILE A 136 -11.04 -6.41 1.69
C ILE A 136 -10.68 -5.87 3.08
N ALA A 137 -11.12 -4.66 3.43
CA ALA A 137 -10.70 -4.01 4.67
C ALA A 137 -10.92 -4.85 5.94
N PRO A 138 -12.04 -5.60 6.09
CA PRO A 138 -12.27 -6.44 7.27
C PRO A 138 -11.26 -7.58 7.47
N TYR A 139 -10.56 -8.02 6.42
CA TYR A 139 -9.60 -9.12 6.47
C TYR A 139 -8.16 -8.64 6.76
N VAL A 140 -7.89 -7.34 6.58
CA VAL A 140 -6.55 -6.78 6.63
C VAL A 140 -6.17 -6.44 8.07
N SER A 141 -5.01 -6.92 8.51
CA SER A 141 -4.47 -6.65 9.84
C SER A 141 -3.90 -5.24 9.98
N LYS A 142 -3.23 -4.70 8.95
CA LYS A 142 -2.74 -3.32 8.92
C LYS A 142 -2.51 -2.83 7.49
N VAL A 143 -2.78 -1.55 7.26
CA VAL A 143 -2.57 -0.83 5.99
C VAL A 143 -1.55 0.28 6.20
N TRP A 144 -0.46 0.26 5.44
CA TRP A 144 0.42 1.40 5.22
C TRP A 144 0.16 1.93 3.81
N ALA A 145 -0.44 3.11 3.72
CA ALA A 145 -0.74 3.77 2.47
C ALA A 145 -0.83 5.28 2.67
N CYS A 146 -0.74 6.07 1.60
CA CYS A 146 -0.75 7.52 1.67
C CYS A 146 -2.03 8.03 2.36
N GLU A 147 -1.86 8.97 3.28
CA GLU A 147 -2.92 9.50 4.13
C GLU A 147 -2.84 11.02 4.19
N PHE A 148 -4.03 11.64 4.21
CA PHE A 148 -4.19 13.07 4.18
C PHE A 148 -4.87 13.57 5.46
N ILE A 149 -4.57 14.80 5.82
CA ILE A 149 -5.35 15.59 6.78
C ILE A 149 -6.39 16.35 5.98
N ASP A 150 -7.65 16.26 6.40
CA ASP A 150 -8.78 17.03 5.85
C ASP A 150 -9.41 17.98 6.87
N SER A 151 -8.95 17.92 8.12
CA SER A 151 -9.34 18.82 9.21
C SER A 151 -8.09 19.23 9.98
N TYR A 152 -7.44 20.32 9.54
CA TYR A 152 -6.18 20.77 10.13
C TYR A 152 -6.40 21.69 11.32
N LEU A 153 -5.45 21.70 12.25
CA LEU A 153 -5.48 22.55 13.43
C LEU A 153 -5.12 24.00 13.07
N MET A 154 -5.86 24.95 13.64
CA MET A 154 -5.58 26.38 13.48
C MET A 154 -4.30 26.78 14.25
N PRO A 155 -3.59 27.85 13.82
CA PRO A 155 -2.54 28.43 14.63
C PRO A 155 -3.02 28.78 16.04
N PHE A 156 -2.24 28.40 17.06
CA PHE A 156 -2.59 28.57 18.48
C PHE A 156 -3.83 27.79 18.95
N TYR A 157 -4.16 26.66 18.29
CA TYR A 157 -5.34 25.84 18.59
C TYR A 157 -5.51 25.47 20.08
N GLU A 158 -4.42 25.34 20.85
CA GLU A 158 -4.51 25.01 22.28
C GLU A 158 -5.31 26.05 23.09
N ARG A 159 -5.34 27.31 22.63
CA ARG A 159 -6.03 28.44 23.27
C ARG A 159 -7.35 28.81 22.59
N ARG A 160 -7.84 27.96 21.67
CA ARG A 160 -9.08 28.18 20.92
C ARG A 160 -10.11 27.13 21.28
N ASP A 161 -11.37 27.53 21.28
CA ASP A 161 -12.50 26.60 21.34
C ASP A 161 -12.72 25.94 19.97
N ASP A 162 -12.55 26.69 18.87
CA ASP A 162 -12.67 26.21 17.48
C ASP A 162 -11.29 25.79 16.89
N LYS A 163 -10.79 24.65 17.38
CA LYS A 163 -9.41 24.18 17.11
C LYS A 163 -9.16 23.80 15.65
N PHE A 164 -10.18 23.35 14.93
CA PHE A 164 -10.06 22.74 13.61
C PHE A 164 -10.59 23.64 12.48
N SER A 165 -10.10 23.42 11.26
CA SER A 165 -10.61 24.07 10.07
C SER A 165 -12.10 23.78 9.87
N LYS A 166 -12.86 24.81 9.46
CA LYS A 166 -14.30 24.66 9.16
C LYS A 166 -14.54 23.87 7.87
N ASN A 167 -13.66 24.04 6.89
CA ASN A 167 -13.71 23.29 5.64
C ASN A 167 -13.04 21.94 5.85
N LYS A 168 -13.79 20.87 5.57
CA LYS A 168 -13.30 19.49 5.55
C LYS A 168 -12.96 19.13 4.12
N ILE A 169 -11.77 19.52 3.66
CA ILE A 169 -11.24 19.11 2.36
C ILE A 169 -9.80 18.68 2.57
N LEU A 170 -9.31 17.74 1.77
CA LEU A 170 -7.91 17.31 1.86
C LEU A 170 -6.97 18.52 1.75
N SER A 171 -6.13 18.73 2.77
CA SER A 171 -5.30 19.93 2.89
C SER A 171 -3.81 19.64 2.88
N SER A 172 -3.38 18.48 3.38
CA SER A 172 -1.96 18.12 3.47
C SER A 172 -1.76 16.61 3.57
N VAL A 173 -0.61 16.13 3.10
CA VAL A 173 -0.17 14.74 3.31
C VAL A 173 0.35 14.59 4.74
N CYS A 174 -0.16 13.63 5.52
CA CYS A 174 0.39 13.29 6.84
C CYS A 174 1.22 12.01 6.83
N TYR A 175 1.02 11.14 5.84
CA TYR A 175 1.81 9.95 5.65
C TYR A 175 1.84 9.63 4.16
N PHE A 176 3.01 9.25 3.64
CA PHE A 176 3.16 8.77 2.27
C PHE A 176 3.88 7.43 2.28
N VAL A 177 3.80 6.70 1.17
CA VAL A 177 4.52 5.45 0.97
C VAL A 177 5.21 5.51 -0.37
N ASP A 178 6.54 5.56 -0.33
CA ASP A 178 7.43 5.41 -1.48
C ASP A 178 8.14 4.05 -1.38
N HIS A 179 9.01 3.77 -2.36
CA HIS A 179 9.87 2.57 -2.35
C HIS A 179 10.64 2.40 -1.04
N THR A 180 11.14 3.49 -0.44
CA THR A 180 11.88 3.46 0.83
C THR A 180 11.00 2.96 1.97
N ILE A 181 9.78 3.49 2.08
CA ILE A 181 8.83 3.13 3.13
C ILE A 181 8.37 1.69 2.98
N LYS A 182 8.18 1.20 1.74
CA LYS A 182 7.88 -0.22 1.49
C LYS A 182 8.94 -1.15 2.10
N THR A 183 10.23 -0.80 1.98
CA THR A 183 11.31 -1.57 2.62
C THR A 183 11.28 -1.52 4.14
N ARG A 184 10.98 -0.34 4.70
CA ARG A 184 10.92 -0.10 6.15
C ARG A 184 9.83 -0.97 6.79
N VAL A 185 8.69 -1.14 6.13
CA VAL A 185 7.56 -1.93 6.64
C VAL A 185 7.94 -3.40 6.89
N ILE A 186 8.83 -3.99 6.10
CA ILE A 186 9.32 -5.37 6.33
C ILE A 186 9.96 -5.48 7.73
N PHE A 187 10.74 -4.48 8.14
CA PHE A 187 11.35 -4.45 9.48
C PHE A 187 10.33 -4.16 10.58
N GLU A 188 9.35 -3.29 10.30
CA GLU A 188 8.25 -3.00 11.23
C GLU A 188 7.44 -4.27 11.53
N ILE A 189 7.03 -5.01 10.50
CA ILE A 189 6.34 -6.31 10.64
C ILE A 189 7.21 -7.32 11.38
N ASN A 190 8.50 -7.39 11.04
CA ASN A 190 9.42 -8.32 11.67
C ASN A 190 9.56 -8.07 13.19
N LYS A 191 9.70 -6.81 13.59
CA LYS A 191 9.89 -6.43 15.00
C LYS A 191 8.57 -6.28 15.76
N GLY A 192 7.48 -6.05 15.04
CA GLY A 192 6.13 -5.99 15.56
C GLY A 192 5.56 -4.60 15.83
N SER A 193 6.37 -3.55 15.73
CA SER A 193 5.91 -2.17 15.90
C SER A 193 6.89 -1.16 15.30
N TYR A 194 6.40 0.05 15.03
CA TYR A 194 7.21 1.13 14.45
C TYR A 194 8.25 1.64 15.45
N GLU A 195 7.90 1.73 16.73
CA GLU A 195 8.78 2.22 17.81
C GLU A 195 10.05 1.37 17.92
N LYS A 196 9.91 0.05 17.71
CA LYS A 196 11.03 -0.91 17.80
C LYS A 196 11.95 -0.87 16.59
N ILE A 197 11.66 -0.09 15.55
CA ILE A 197 12.42 -0.16 14.29
C ILE A 197 13.88 0.24 14.45
N ASN A 198 14.17 1.17 15.35
CA ASN A 198 15.55 1.61 15.66
C ASN A 198 16.18 0.78 16.78
N GLU A 199 15.40 -0.04 17.49
CA GLU A 199 15.90 -0.89 18.56
C GLU A 199 16.58 -2.15 18.01
N ARG A 200 17.62 -2.61 18.70
CA ARG A 200 18.24 -3.91 18.43
C ARG A 200 17.39 -5.04 19.03
N VAL A 201 16.42 -5.53 18.28
CA VAL A 201 15.59 -6.68 18.67
C VAL A 201 16.26 -8.01 18.27
N PRO A 202 16.63 -8.90 19.22
CA PRO A 202 17.21 -10.21 18.92
C PRO A 202 16.30 -11.05 18.03
N LYS A 203 16.84 -12.00 17.25
CA LYS A 203 16.02 -12.84 16.36
C LYS A 203 14.93 -13.62 17.11
N SER A 204 15.28 -14.18 18.26
CA SER A 204 14.36 -14.83 19.21
C SER A 204 13.45 -13.84 19.96
N LYS A 205 13.62 -12.53 19.77
CA LYS A 205 12.81 -11.36 20.17
C LYS A 205 11.61 -11.01 19.29
N ARG A 206 11.78 -11.27 17.99
CA ARG A 206 10.95 -10.71 16.92
C ARG A 206 9.55 -11.31 16.92
N GLN A 207 8.57 -10.48 16.54
CA GLN A 207 7.18 -10.90 16.46
C GLN A 207 6.97 -11.85 15.29
N ILE A 208 7.45 -11.49 14.10
CA ILE A 208 7.30 -12.31 12.89
C ILE A 208 8.69 -12.53 12.28
N PRO A 209 9.28 -13.73 12.36
CA PRO A 209 10.56 -14.01 11.71
C PRO A 209 10.50 -13.72 10.19
N PHE A 210 11.57 -13.19 9.59
CA PHE A 210 11.58 -12.87 8.15
C PHE A 210 11.18 -14.04 7.24
N LYS A 211 11.54 -15.28 7.62
CA LYS A 211 11.17 -16.49 6.87
C LYS A 211 9.66 -16.75 6.79
N ASN A 212 8.89 -16.11 7.67
CA ASN A 212 7.43 -16.20 7.72
C ASN A 212 6.77 -15.00 7.00
N ILE A 213 7.53 -14.11 6.38
CA ILE A 213 7.01 -12.94 5.63
C ILE A 213 7.05 -13.29 4.15
N PHE A 214 5.92 -13.20 3.48
CA PHE A 214 5.77 -13.36 2.03
C PHE A 214 5.28 -12.03 1.45
N TYR A 215 5.85 -11.60 0.32
CA TYR A 215 5.55 -10.32 -0.32
C TYR A 215 5.09 -10.56 -1.76
N ILE A 216 3.86 -10.14 -2.06
CA ILE A 216 3.19 -10.25 -3.35
C ILE A 216 2.94 -8.83 -3.89
N ALA A 217 3.45 -8.51 -5.08
CA ALA A 217 3.25 -7.19 -5.71
C ALA A 217 3.42 -7.25 -7.23
N ASP A 218 3.05 -6.21 -7.97
CA ASP A 218 3.24 -6.11 -9.43
C ASP A 218 4.71 -5.85 -9.84
N GLY A 219 5.51 -5.31 -8.91
CA GLY A 219 6.95 -5.48 -8.85
C GLY A 219 7.79 -4.25 -9.18
N PHE A 220 7.31 -3.26 -9.94
CA PHE A 220 8.19 -2.11 -10.28
C PHE A 220 8.54 -1.26 -9.05
N SER A 221 7.52 -0.91 -8.25
CA SER A 221 7.73 -0.08 -7.05
C SER A 221 8.23 -0.87 -5.83
N ASP A 222 8.12 -2.20 -5.87
CA ASP A 222 8.41 -3.11 -4.75
C ASP A 222 9.76 -3.81 -4.86
N ILE A 223 10.45 -3.67 -6.00
CA ILE A 223 11.80 -4.18 -6.24
C ILE A 223 12.75 -4.00 -5.03
N PRO A 224 12.88 -2.81 -4.41
CA PRO A 224 13.84 -2.65 -3.31
C PRO A 224 13.42 -3.43 -2.07
N ALA A 225 12.12 -3.58 -1.85
CA ALA A 225 11.56 -4.34 -0.74
C ALA A 225 11.78 -5.85 -0.95
N PHE A 226 11.58 -6.34 -2.18
CA PHE A 226 11.93 -7.70 -2.57
C PHE A 226 13.42 -7.99 -2.37
N GLU A 227 14.29 -7.12 -2.87
CA GLU A 227 15.75 -7.22 -2.74
C GLU A 227 16.18 -7.32 -1.27
N ILE A 228 15.62 -6.48 -0.40
CA ILE A 228 15.91 -6.54 1.05
C ILE A 228 15.48 -7.87 1.66
N LEU A 229 14.26 -8.33 1.37
CA LEU A 229 13.77 -9.60 1.91
C LEU A 229 14.60 -10.79 1.41
N ASN A 230 14.89 -10.83 0.10
CA ASN A 230 15.66 -11.88 -0.54
C ASN A 230 17.10 -11.93 0.01
N ASN A 231 17.75 -10.78 0.18
CA ASN A 231 19.11 -10.71 0.73
C ASN A 231 19.17 -11.17 2.20
N ILE A 232 18.16 -10.82 3.00
CA ILE A 232 18.05 -11.27 4.39
C ILE A 232 17.86 -12.79 4.47
N LEU A 233 17.06 -13.36 3.58
CA LEU A 233 16.74 -14.79 3.55
C LEU A 233 17.78 -15.63 2.79
N LYS A 234 18.59 -15.00 1.94
CA LYS A 234 19.53 -15.64 1.01
C LYS A 234 18.84 -16.55 -0.02
N HIS A 235 17.60 -16.22 -0.38
CA HIS A 235 16.81 -16.88 -1.43
C HIS A 235 15.60 -16.02 -1.82
N CYS A 236 14.97 -16.30 -2.96
CA CYS A 236 13.84 -15.49 -3.45
C CYS A 236 12.44 -16.07 -3.19
N ARG A 237 12.34 -17.26 -2.55
CA ARG A 237 11.08 -18.02 -2.38
C ARG A 237 9.92 -17.31 -1.65
N ASN A 238 10.19 -16.17 -1.01
CA ASN A 238 9.21 -15.41 -0.24
C ASN A 238 8.72 -14.16 -0.98
N THR A 239 9.13 -13.96 -2.23
CA THR A 239 8.70 -12.84 -3.07
C THR A 239 8.06 -13.38 -4.34
N LEU A 240 6.88 -12.87 -4.67
CA LEU A 240 6.13 -13.24 -5.87
C LEU A 240 5.69 -11.97 -6.58
N THR A 241 5.94 -11.91 -7.89
CA THR A 241 5.42 -10.81 -8.71
C THR A 241 4.12 -11.23 -9.40
N VAL A 242 3.08 -10.41 -9.32
CA VAL A 242 1.85 -10.63 -10.07
C VAL A 242 1.87 -9.81 -11.35
N TYR A 243 1.14 -10.27 -12.37
CA TYR A 243 1.00 -9.51 -13.61
C TYR A 243 -0.39 -9.64 -14.20
N HIS A 244 -0.81 -8.66 -14.98
CA HIS A 244 -2.04 -8.75 -15.76
C HIS A 244 -1.76 -8.47 -17.25
N GLY A 245 -2.38 -9.26 -18.12
CA GLY A 245 -2.16 -9.16 -19.57
C GLY A 245 -0.74 -9.57 -19.96
N ASN A 246 -0.19 -8.90 -20.97
CA ASN A 246 1.13 -9.24 -21.51
C ASN A 246 2.24 -8.38 -20.88
N ASP A 247 2.53 -8.64 -19.60
CA ASP A 247 3.60 -7.95 -18.89
C ASP A 247 4.95 -8.68 -19.04
N LYS A 248 5.85 -8.09 -19.81
CA LYS A 248 7.22 -8.60 -20.00
C LYS A 248 8.11 -8.33 -18.78
N ASN A 249 7.77 -7.36 -17.93
CA ASN A 249 8.57 -6.98 -16.77
C ASN A 249 8.51 -8.05 -15.69
N ALA A 250 7.33 -8.61 -15.39
CA ALA A 250 7.19 -9.70 -14.43
C ALA A 250 8.10 -10.90 -14.75
N LYS A 251 8.14 -11.32 -16.03
CA LYS A 251 9.05 -12.38 -16.52
C LYS A 251 10.51 -11.99 -16.33
N LYS A 252 10.87 -10.74 -16.66
CA LYS A 252 12.21 -10.20 -16.50
C LYS A 252 12.68 -10.26 -15.04
N LEU A 253 11.83 -9.84 -14.09
CA LEU A 253 12.16 -9.90 -12.67
C LEU A 253 12.49 -11.31 -12.20
N PHE A 254 11.73 -12.31 -12.67
CA PHE A 254 11.99 -13.70 -12.35
C PHE A 254 13.32 -14.20 -12.94
N TYR A 255 13.58 -13.95 -14.23
CA TYR A 255 14.82 -14.39 -14.89
C TYR A 255 16.08 -13.69 -14.33
N GLU A 256 15.94 -12.47 -13.82
CA GLU A 256 17.00 -11.73 -13.14
C GLU A 256 17.18 -12.16 -11.67
N ASN A 257 16.48 -13.20 -11.19
CA ASN A 257 16.46 -13.67 -9.80
C ASN A 257 16.05 -12.60 -8.77
N ARG A 258 15.20 -11.65 -9.18
CA ARG A 258 14.71 -10.56 -8.31
C ARG A 258 13.47 -10.96 -7.51
N VAL A 259 12.76 -11.99 -7.97
CA VAL A 259 11.60 -12.60 -7.31
C VAL A 259 11.68 -14.12 -7.38
N GLY A 260 11.03 -14.81 -6.45
CA GLY A 260 11.04 -16.27 -6.39
C GLY A 260 10.10 -16.92 -7.38
N ASP A 261 9.01 -16.25 -7.75
CA ASP A 261 8.09 -16.70 -8.78
C ASP A 261 7.28 -15.52 -9.35
N PHE A 262 6.53 -15.79 -10.41
CA PHE A 262 5.59 -14.86 -11.00
C PHE A 262 4.29 -15.58 -11.42
N ALA A 263 3.15 -14.91 -11.27
CA ALA A 263 1.85 -15.48 -11.65
C ALA A 263 0.91 -14.41 -12.20
N GLU A 264 -0.04 -14.81 -13.05
CA GLU A 264 -1.10 -13.91 -13.49
C GLU A 264 -1.96 -13.51 -12.28
N ALA A 265 -2.42 -12.26 -12.24
CA ALA A 265 -3.31 -11.69 -11.24
C ALA A 265 -4.73 -12.28 -11.35
N ASN A 266 -4.82 -13.59 -11.17
CA ASN A 266 -6.04 -14.37 -11.06
C ASN A 266 -5.92 -15.22 -9.80
N TYR A 267 -6.63 -14.79 -8.77
CA TYR A 267 -6.60 -15.35 -7.42
C TYR A 267 -7.68 -16.42 -7.24
N SER A 268 -8.24 -16.94 -8.34
CA SER A 268 -9.27 -17.98 -8.29
C SER A 268 -8.67 -19.33 -7.94
N LYS A 269 -9.45 -20.17 -7.25
CA LYS A 269 -9.03 -21.52 -6.87
C LYS A 269 -8.54 -22.34 -8.07
N GLY A 270 -7.36 -22.92 -7.95
CA GLY A 270 -6.75 -23.77 -8.98
C GLY A 270 -5.90 -23.04 -10.02
N THR A 271 -5.74 -21.72 -9.91
CA THR A 271 -4.74 -20.98 -10.67
C THR A 271 -3.34 -21.14 -10.06
N LYS A 272 -2.30 -20.64 -10.74
CA LYS A 272 -0.93 -20.66 -10.22
C LYS A 272 -0.76 -19.78 -8.97
N LEU A 273 -1.48 -18.66 -8.89
CA LEU A 273 -1.32 -17.67 -7.83
C LEU A 273 -1.97 -18.10 -6.51
N TYR A 274 -3.10 -18.81 -6.60
CA TYR A 274 -3.88 -19.30 -5.46
C TYR A 274 -3.20 -20.50 -4.79
#